data_AF-A0A838DLW1-F1
#
_entry.id   AF-A0A838DLW1-F1
#
_cell.length_a   1.000
_cell.length_b   1.000
_cell.length_c   1.000
_cell.angle_alpha   90.00
_cell.angle_beta   90.00
_cell.angle_gamma   90.00
#
_symmetry.space_group_name_H-M   'P 1'
#
loop_
_entity.id
_entity.type
_entity.pdbx_description
1 polymer ?
#
loop_
_entity_poly.entity_id
_entity_poly.type
_entity_poly.pdbx_seq_one_letter_code
_entity_poly.pdbx_strand_id
1 'polypeptide(L)'
;MMTFDWQALEDRLVEQSTAVLRQFAAEHPDVLCSFFAYDTNPAYGEFLLSFDSQENMRRSAQKDEQRQIAQREMMLKLEGSWRGAKFNLRSVSDSSPDLGEVAYPLYAELIFKELEAFCMSEDYPQKNHEVEDNYIHGNVGIMLWKVVERLITSEVFAPLRLASPFRVGYQFHDDGHFIVLRLLNWPAL
;
A
#
# COMPACT_ATOMS: atom_id res chain seq x y z
N MET A 1 20.84 -18.77 -17.63
CA MET A 1 19.66 -18.05 -17.13
C MET A 1 19.42 -18.54 -15.71
N MET A 2 19.99 -17.86 -14.72
CA MET A 2 19.55 -18.08 -13.34
C MET A 2 18.12 -17.56 -13.23
N THR A 3 17.22 -18.42 -12.77
CA THR A 3 15.83 -18.03 -12.50
C THR A 3 15.77 -17.57 -11.05
N PHE A 4 15.29 -16.35 -10.80
CA PHE A 4 15.08 -15.88 -9.44
C PHE A 4 14.01 -16.74 -8.74
N ASP A 5 14.27 -17.17 -7.51
CA ASP A 5 13.35 -18.00 -6.74
C ASP A 5 12.28 -17.15 -6.06
N TRP A 6 11.26 -16.81 -6.84
CA TRP A 6 10.10 -16.04 -6.36
C TRP A 6 9.33 -16.72 -5.24
N GLN A 7 9.28 -18.06 -5.22
CA GLN A 7 8.54 -18.79 -4.21
C GLN A 7 9.24 -18.69 -2.85
N ALA A 8 10.57 -18.82 -2.83
CA ALA A 8 11.35 -18.65 -1.60
C ALA A 8 11.22 -17.23 -1.03
N LEU A 9 11.21 -16.20 -1.89
CA LEU A 9 10.97 -14.82 -1.47
C LEU A 9 9.55 -14.66 -0.88
N GLU A 10 8.53 -15.18 -1.58
CA GLU A 10 7.14 -15.15 -1.12
C GLU A 10 6.98 -15.81 0.26
N ASP A 11 7.56 -17.00 0.47
CA ASP A 11 7.49 -17.72 1.74
C ASP A 11 8.10 -16.92 2.89
N ARG A 12 9.29 -16.35 2.67
CA ARG A 12 9.96 -15.53 3.67
C ARG A 12 9.24 -14.21 3.94
N LEU A 13 8.60 -13.61 2.92
CA LEU A 13 7.82 -12.40 3.10
C LEU A 13 6.55 -12.67 3.89
N VAL A 14 5.87 -13.81 3.67
CA VAL A 14 4.73 -14.25 4.50
C VAL A 14 5.16 -14.48 5.95
N GLU A 15 6.25 -15.21 6.17
CA GLU A 15 6.76 -15.49 7.52
C GLU A 15 7.07 -14.20 8.29
N GLN A 16 7.85 -13.30 7.68
CA GLN A 16 8.25 -12.05 8.32
C GLN A 16 7.07 -11.09 8.52
N SER A 17 6.17 -10.99 7.53
CA SER A 17 4.95 -10.17 7.66
C SER A 17 4.04 -10.70 8.77
N THR A 18 3.96 -12.02 8.95
CA THR A 18 3.21 -12.65 10.05
C THR A 18 3.78 -12.25 11.41
N ALA A 19 5.11 -12.25 11.54
CA ALA A 19 5.77 -11.81 12.77
C ALA A 19 5.48 -10.33 13.07
N VAL A 20 5.59 -9.45 12.07
CA VAL A 20 5.30 -8.01 12.19
C VAL A 20 3.84 -7.78 12.59
N LEU A 21 2.89 -8.45 11.94
CA LEU A 21 1.46 -8.31 12.25
C LEU A 21 1.13 -8.71 13.69
N ARG A 22 1.74 -9.81 14.18
CA ARG A 22 1.58 -10.25 15.56
C ARG A 22 2.22 -9.28 16.55
N GLN A 23 3.39 -8.75 16.21
CA GLN A 23 4.07 -7.74 17.03
C GLN A 23 3.22 -6.47 17.13
N PHE A 24 2.74 -5.96 16.00
CA PHE A 24 1.87 -4.78 15.96
C PHE A 24 0.61 -4.99 16.82
N ALA A 25 -0.04 -6.15 16.71
CA ALA A 25 -1.22 -6.47 17.52
C ALA A 25 -0.92 -6.48 19.04
N ALA A 26 0.26 -6.94 19.43
CA ALA A 26 0.69 -7.00 20.83
C ALA A 26 1.08 -5.62 21.39
N GLU A 27 1.74 -4.79 20.58
CA GLU A 27 2.17 -3.43 20.97
C GLU A 27 1.02 -2.41 20.94
N HIS A 28 0.01 -2.66 20.10
CA HIS A 28 -1.10 -1.73 19.86
C HIS A 28 -2.49 -2.40 19.99
N PRO A 29 -2.80 -3.06 21.13
CA PRO A 29 -4.01 -3.85 21.28
C PRO A 29 -5.31 -3.04 21.21
N ASP A 30 -5.23 -1.73 21.45
CA ASP A 30 -6.39 -0.82 21.46
C ASP A 30 -6.65 -0.13 20.12
N VAL A 31 -5.74 -0.26 19.15
CA VAL A 31 -5.86 0.41 17.86
C VAL A 31 -6.89 -0.29 17.00
N LEU A 32 -7.96 0.44 16.67
CA LEU A 32 -8.92 0.02 15.67
C LEU A 32 -8.31 0.26 14.27
N CYS A 33 -7.69 -0.78 13.73
CA CYS A 33 -6.94 -0.77 12.48
C CYS A 33 -7.90 -0.66 11.29
N SER A 34 -7.70 0.33 10.44
CA SER A 34 -8.51 0.54 9.22
C SER A 34 -7.77 0.09 7.95
N PHE A 35 -6.48 -0.19 8.08
CA PHE A 35 -5.59 -0.34 6.93
C PHE A 35 -4.32 -1.12 7.28
N PHE A 36 -3.86 -1.95 6.33
CA PHE A 36 -2.52 -2.52 6.28
C PHE A 36 -2.00 -2.50 4.84
N ALA A 37 -0.76 -2.08 4.64
CA ALA A 37 -0.16 -2.14 3.31
C ALA A 37 1.35 -2.27 3.30
N TYR A 38 1.85 -2.68 2.14
CA TYR A 38 3.26 -2.56 1.77
C TYR A 38 3.51 -1.25 1.03
N ASP A 39 4.48 -0.45 1.46
CA ASP A 39 5.23 0.45 0.59
C ASP A 39 6.45 -0.31 0.10
N THR A 40 6.63 -0.46 -1.21
CA THR A 40 7.73 -1.27 -1.74
C THR A 40 8.58 -0.53 -2.75
N ASN A 41 9.88 -0.72 -2.62
CA ASN A 41 10.86 -0.42 -3.66
C ASN A 41 11.53 -1.71 -4.13
N PRO A 42 10.98 -2.37 -5.16
CA PRO A 42 11.47 -3.66 -5.62
C PRO A 42 12.93 -3.66 -6.09
N ALA A 43 13.40 -2.53 -6.63
CA ALA A 43 14.77 -2.40 -7.14
C ALA A 43 15.81 -2.55 -6.02
N TYR A 44 15.46 -2.15 -4.79
CA TYR A 44 16.31 -2.27 -3.60
C TYR A 44 15.92 -3.41 -2.67
N GLY A 45 14.93 -4.22 -3.06
CA GLY A 45 14.45 -5.35 -2.26
C GLY A 45 13.69 -4.92 -1.00
N GLU A 46 13.10 -3.73 -0.99
CA GLU A 46 12.48 -3.13 0.18
C GLU A 46 10.97 -3.37 0.21
N PHE A 47 10.47 -3.83 1.36
CA PHE A 47 9.05 -4.01 1.67
C PHE A 47 8.77 -3.42 3.06
N LEU A 48 8.13 -2.26 3.08
CA LEU A 48 7.88 -1.48 4.29
C LEU A 48 6.40 -1.67 4.66
N LEU A 49 6.15 -2.17 5.87
CA LEU A 49 4.81 -2.48 6.35
C LEU A 49 4.25 -1.26 7.09
N SER A 50 3.10 -0.78 6.64
CA SER A 50 2.43 0.40 7.18
C SER A 50 1.03 0.04 7.68
N PHE A 51 0.61 0.67 8.77
CA PHE A 51 -0.72 0.50 9.36
C PHE A 51 -1.41 1.85 9.53
N ASP A 52 -2.73 1.86 9.39
CA ASP A 52 -3.53 3.02 9.76
C ASP A 52 -4.61 2.68 10.79
N SER A 53 -4.99 3.71 11.55
CA SER A 53 -6.10 3.64 12.49
C SER A 53 -7.35 4.28 11.88
N GLN A 54 -8.53 3.83 12.33
CA GLN A 54 -9.80 4.45 11.91
C GLN A 54 -9.86 5.94 12.31
N GLU A 55 -9.26 6.30 13.45
CA GLU A 55 -9.22 7.68 13.91
C GLU A 55 -8.40 8.56 12.95
N ASN A 56 -7.19 8.13 12.58
CA ASN A 56 -6.34 8.86 11.66
C ASN A 56 -6.98 8.94 10.27
N MET A 57 -7.52 7.84 9.74
CA MET A 57 -8.28 7.84 8.48
C MET A 57 -9.40 8.88 8.47
N ARG A 58 -10.20 8.97 9.55
CA ARG A 58 -11.26 9.97 9.67
C ARG A 58 -10.70 11.39 9.69
N ARG A 59 -9.61 11.61 10.43
CA ARG A 59 -8.94 12.91 10.53
C ARG A 59 -8.38 13.36 9.18
N SER A 60 -7.72 12.46 8.45
CA SER A 60 -7.16 12.71 7.12
C SER A 60 -8.27 12.98 6.09
N ALA A 61 -9.36 12.21 6.10
CA ALA A 61 -10.51 12.46 5.24
C ALA A 61 -11.15 13.84 5.50
N GLN A 62 -11.29 14.25 6.77
CA GLN A 62 -11.78 15.58 7.12
C GLN A 62 -10.86 16.71 6.64
N LYS A 63 -9.54 16.52 6.78
CA LYS A 63 -8.54 17.47 6.30
C LYS A 63 -8.56 17.58 4.77
N ASP A 64 -8.65 16.45 4.07
CA ASP A 64 -8.77 16.43 2.61
C ASP A 64 -10.06 17.12 2.16
N GLU A 65 -11.20 16.79 2.77
CA GLU A 65 -12.48 17.45 2.46
C GLU A 65 -12.37 18.97 2.58
N GLN A 66 -11.84 19.48 3.70
CA GLN A 66 -11.64 20.91 3.92
C GLN A 66 -10.73 21.54 2.86
N ARG A 67 -9.59 20.89 2.55
CA ARG A 67 -8.67 21.33 1.49
C ARG A 67 -9.37 21.39 0.14
N GLN A 68 -10.14 20.36 -0.20
CA GLN A 68 -10.86 20.27 -1.47
C GLN A 68 -12.00 21.29 -1.55
N ILE A 69 -12.70 21.59 -0.45
CA ILE A 69 -13.70 22.67 -0.41
C ILE A 69 -13.02 24.01 -0.71
N ALA A 70 -11.93 24.33 -0.01
CA ALA A 70 -11.21 25.58 -0.21
C ALA A 70 -10.69 25.73 -1.66
N GLN A 71 -10.13 24.66 -2.23
CA GLN A 71 -9.68 24.64 -3.63
C GLN A 71 -10.85 24.84 -4.60
N ARG A 72 -11.98 24.16 -4.40
CA ARG A 72 -13.18 24.32 -5.24
C ARG A 72 -13.73 25.74 -5.16
N GLU A 73 -13.84 26.31 -3.97
CA GLU A 73 -14.32 27.68 -3.77
C GLU A 73 -13.43 28.71 -4.48
N MET A 74 -12.11 28.52 -4.45
CA MET A 74 -11.18 29.36 -5.19
C MET A 74 -11.38 29.20 -6.70
N MET A 75 -11.42 27.96 -7.20
CA MET A 75 -11.52 27.67 -8.63
C MET A 75 -12.84 28.16 -9.25
N LEU A 76 -13.96 28.03 -8.53
CA LEU A 76 -15.27 28.45 -9.02
C LEU A 76 -15.38 29.98 -9.19
N LYS A 77 -14.52 30.77 -8.55
CA LYS A 77 -14.49 32.24 -8.66
C LYS A 77 -13.63 32.76 -9.81
N LEU A 78 -12.80 31.91 -10.43
CA LEU A 78 -11.90 32.32 -11.51
C LEU A 78 -12.62 32.34 -12.87
N GLU A 79 -12.41 33.40 -13.63
CA GLU A 79 -12.86 33.48 -15.02
C GLU A 79 -12.17 32.38 -15.86
N GLY A 80 -12.94 31.62 -16.64
CA GLY A 80 -12.40 30.54 -17.47
C GLY A 80 -12.08 29.23 -16.74
N SER A 81 -12.48 29.09 -15.46
CA SER A 81 -12.29 27.88 -14.64
C SER A 81 -12.81 26.58 -15.29
N TRP A 82 -13.80 26.68 -16.17
CA TRP A 82 -14.31 25.57 -16.98
C TRP A 82 -13.22 24.84 -17.79
N ARG A 83 -12.14 25.54 -18.21
CA ARG A 83 -11.06 24.99 -19.04
C ARG A 83 -10.20 23.94 -18.35
N GLY A 84 -10.26 23.86 -17.02
CA GLY A 84 -9.52 22.86 -16.22
C GLY A 84 -10.40 22.11 -15.23
N ALA A 85 -11.73 22.26 -15.31
CA ALA A 85 -12.65 21.77 -14.29
C ALA A 85 -12.49 20.27 -14.01
N LYS A 86 -12.27 19.44 -15.04
CA LYS A 86 -12.04 17.99 -14.89
C LYS A 86 -10.84 17.64 -14.01
N PHE A 87 -9.78 18.46 -14.03
CA PHE A 87 -8.53 18.20 -13.31
C PHE A 87 -8.48 18.88 -11.94
N ASN A 88 -9.18 20.02 -11.82
CA ASN A 88 -9.14 20.88 -10.65
C ASN A 88 -10.31 20.66 -9.68
N LEU A 89 -11.43 20.11 -10.14
CA LEU A 89 -12.55 19.70 -9.30
C LEU A 89 -12.39 18.21 -8.94
N ARG A 90 -11.42 17.92 -8.06
CA ARG A 90 -11.17 16.56 -7.59
C ARG A 90 -12.30 16.09 -6.66
N SER A 91 -12.59 14.79 -6.70
CA SER A 91 -13.49 14.15 -5.74
C SER A 91 -12.89 14.16 -4.34
N VAL A 92 -13.76 14.24 -3.33
CA VAL A 92 -13.36 13.94 -1.94
C VAL A 92 -13.21 12.43 -1.82
N SER A 93 -12.08 11.99 -1.26
CA SER A 93 -11.85 10.58 -0.96
C SER A 93 -12.26 10.27 0.47
N ASP A 94 -12.84 9.10 0.71
CA ASP A 94 -13.20 8.62 2.05
C ASP A 94 -11.98 8.09 2.83
N SER A 95 -10.83 8.01 2.17
CA SER A 95 -9.57 7.49 2.69
C SER A 95 -8.40 8.22 2.04
N SER A 96 -7.31 8.45 2.77
CA SER A 96 -6.07 8.96 2.18
C SER A 96 -5.34 7.76 1.55
N PRO A 97 -5.16 7.73 0.21
CA PRO A 97 -4.40 6.66 -0.44
C PRO A 97 -2.89 6.85 -0.28
N ASP A 98 -2.42 7.82 0.52
CA ASP A 98 -1.00 8.10 0.70
C ASP A 98 -0.47 7.40 1.97
N LEU A 99 0.42 6.42 1.80
CA LEU A 99 1.08 5.76 2.93
C LEU A 99 1.93 6.73 3.78
N GLY A 100 2.30 7.89 3.26
CA GLY A 100 2.96 8.94 4.02
C GLY A 100 2.07 9.61 5.07
N GLU A 101 0.74 9.43 5.01
CA GLU A 101 -0.22 10.02 5.95
C GLU A 101 -0.88 9.02 6.90
N VAL A 102 -0.44 7.74 6.91
CA VAL A 102 -0.98 6.74 7.84
C VAL A 102 -0.46 6.95 9.27
N ALA A 103 -1.18 6.44 10.26
CA ALA A 103 -0.81 6.58 11.67
C ALA A 103 0.51 5.89 12.04
N TYR A 104 0.85 4.79 11.37
CA TYR A 104 2.06 4.01 11.61
C TYR A 104 2.76 3.75 10.26
N PRO A 105 3.39 4.78 9.67
CA PRO A 105 4.09 4.63 8.41
C PRO A 105 5.40 3.87 8.65
N LEU A 106 5.74 2.97 7.72
CA LEU A 106 7.03 2.25 7.72
C LEU A 106 7.30 1.55 9.07
N TYR A 107 6.25 1.01 9.70
CA TYR A 107 6.32 0.41 11.04
C TYR A 107 7.37 -0.70 11.12
N ALA A 108 7.49 -1.50 10.05
CA ALA A 108 8.58 -2.45 9.89
C ALA A 108 9.14 -2.42 8.48
N GLU A 109 10.44 -2.67 8.36
CA GLU A 109 11.16 -2.73 7.10
C GLU A 109 11.71 -4.14 6.89
N LEU A 110 11.34 -4.75 5.77
CA LEU A 110 11.82 -6.06 5.36
C LEU A 110 12.67 -5.89 4.08
N ILE A 111 13.96 -6.24 4.17
CA ILE A 111 14.93 -6.07 3.08
C ILE A 111 15.40 -7.44 2.57
N PHE A 112 15.29 -7.64 1.26
CA PHE A 112 15.69 -8.86 0.57
C PHE A 112 16.80 -8.56 -0.45
N LYS A 113 18.05 -8.64 0.01
CA LYS A 113 19.24 -8.28 -0.79
C LYS A 113 19.43 -9.17 -2.02
N GLU A 114 18.88 -10.37 -2.02
CA GLU A 114 18.84 -11.23 -3.20
C GLU A 114 17.99 -10.65 -4.33
N LEU A 115 16.92 -9.90 -4.02
CA LEU A 115 16.08 -9.26 -5.03
C LEU A 115 16.81 -8.07 -5.66
N GLU A 116 17.45 -7.24 -4.83
CA GLU A 116 18.33 -6.14 -5.29
C GLU A 116 19.45 -6.68 -6.18
N ALA A 117 20.14 -7.75 -5.74
CA ALA A 117 21.20 -8.38 -6.52
C ALA A 117 20.69 -8.94 -7.87
N PHE A 118 19.48 -9.49 -7.91
CA PHE A 118 18.85 -9.94 -9.14
C PHE A 118 18.53 -8.79 -10.09
N CYS A 119 17.97 -7.69 -9.59
CA CYS A 119 17.70 -6.47 -10.37
C CYS A 119 18.98 -5.89 -11.02
N MET A 120 20.12 -6.00 -10.33
CA MET A 120 21.42 -5.52 -10.81
C MET A 120 22.18 -6.55 -11.68
N SER A 121 21.65 -7.76 -11.86
CA SER A 121 22.35 -8.85 -12.54
C SER A 121 22.29 -8.74 -14.08
N GLU A 122 23.29 -9.30 -14.76
CA GLU A 122 23.26 -9.40 -16.23
C GLU A 122 22.13 -10.27 -16.77
N ASP A 123 21.60 -11.16 -15.93
CA ASP A 123 20.50 -12.09 -16.19
C ASP A 123 19.12 -11.42 -16.03
N TYR A 124 19.05 -10.15 -15.61
CA TYR A 124 17.79 -9.43 -15.46
C TYR A 124 17.04 -9.30 -16.82
N PRO A 125 15.77 -9.76 -16.91
CA PRO A 125 15.09 -9.92 -18.21
C PRO A 125 14.81 -8.62 -18.97
N GLN A 126 14.72 -7.48 -18.27
CA GLN A 126 14.33 -6.21 -18.88
C GLN A 126 15.40 -5.13 -18.64
N LYS A 127 16.34 -5.02 -19.57
CA LYS A 127 17.42 -4.03 -19.48
C LYS A 127 16.97 -2.59 -19.83
N ASN A 128 15.81 -2.43 -20.46
CA ASN A 128 15.26 -1.13 -20.90
C ASN A 128 13.97 -0.80 -20.14
N HIS A 129 13.91 0.39 -19.54
CA HIS A 129 12.82 0.87 -18.68
C HIS A 129 11.54 1.32 -19.42
N GLU A 130 11.36 1.01 -20.72
CA GLU A 130 10.35 1.65 -21.59
C GLU A 130 9.01 0.90 -21.73
N VAL A 131 8.56 0.12 -20.74
CA VAL A 131 7.28 -0.63 -20.84
C VAL A 131 6.38 -0.31 -19.65
N GLU A 132 5.07 -0.22 -19.90
CA GLU A 132 4.02 0.18 -18.93
C GLU A 132 4.09 -0.59 -17.60
N ASP A 133 4.41 -1.90 -17.64
CA ASP A 133 4.81 -2.68 -16.47
C ASP A 133 6.26 -3.13 -16.62
N ASN A 134 7.18 -2.63 -15.80
CA ASN A 134 8.52 -3.20 -15.76
C ASN A 134 8.47 -4.61 -15.12
N TYR A 135 9.37 -5.49 -15.55
CA TYR A 135 9.42 -6.89 -15.14
C TYR A 135 9.38 -7.07 -13.61
N ILE A 136 10.11 -6.23 -12.87
CA ILE A 136 10.18 -6.33 -11.41
C ILE A 136 8.87 -5.88 -10.74
N HIS A 137 8.25 -4.78 -11.18
CA HIS A 137 6.97 -4.30 -10.66
C HIS A 137 5.87 -5.34 -10.91
N GLY A 138 5.81 -5.91 -12.11
CA GLY A 138 4.82 -6.94 -12.44
C GLY A 138 4.96 -8.19 -11.56
N ASN A 139 6.18 -8.73 -11.41
CA ASN A 139 6.39 -9.90 -10.57
C ASN A 139 6.14 -9.62 -9.08
N VAL A 140 6.58 -8.46 -8.57
CA VAL A 140 6.34 -8.07 -7.18
C VAL A 140 4.86 -7.81 -6.90
N GLY A 141 4.11 -7.20 -7.81
CA GLY A 141 2.67 -7.03 -7.68
C GLY A 141 1.94 -8.37 -7.57
N ILE A 142 2.28 -9.34 -8.42
CA ILE A 142 1.74 -10.71 -8.35
C ILE A 142 2.13 -11.39 -7.03
N MET A 143 3.38 -11.26 -6.61
CA MET A 143 3.86 -11.84 -5.36
C MET A 143 3.11 -11.25 -4.16
N LEU A 144 2.98 -9.92 -4.08
CA LEU A 144 2.25 -9.24 -3.01
C LEU A 144 0.78 -9.65 -2.96
N TRP A 145 0.15 -9.86 -4.11
CA TRP A 145 -1.19 -10.45 -4.16
C TRP A 145 -1.22 -11.81 -3.47
N LYS A 146 -0.32 -12.73 -3.84
CA LYS A 146 -0.25 -14.08 -3.24
C LYS A 146 0.07 -14.04 -1.74
N VAL A 147 0.99 -13.17 -1.32
CA VAL A 147 1.32 -12.96 0.10
C VAL A 147 0.08 -12.51 0.87
N VAL A 148 -0.64 -11.51 0.38
CA VAL A 148 -1.87 -11.02 1.03
C VAL A 148 -2.93 -12.13 1.13
N GLU A 149 -3.16 -12.90 0.06
CA GLU A 149 -4.08 -14.03 0.10
C GLU A 149 -3.69 -15.08 1.16
N ARG A 150 -2.40 -15.39 1.27
CA ARG A 150 -1.88 -16.34 2.27
C ARG A 150 -2.02 -15.80 3.69
N LEU A 151 -1.74 -14.53 3.93
CA LEU A 151 -1.92 -13.90 5.24
C LEU A 151 -3.39 -13.90 5.67
N ILE A 152 -4.32 -13.65 4.73
CA ILE A 152 -5.75 -13.70 4.98
C ILE A 152 -6.21 -15.13 5.29
N THR A 153 -5.84 -16.09 4.43
CA THR A 153 -6.25 -17.50 4.58
C THR A 153 -5.69 -18.13 5.85
N SER A 154 -4.52 -17.67 6.30
CA SER A 154 -3.90 -18.11 7.56
C SER A 154 -4.39 -17.34 8.79
N GLU A 155 -5.44 -16.53 8.64
CA GLU A 155 -6.08 -15.75 9.70
C GLU A 155 -5.11 -14.84 10.49
N VAL A 156 -4.04 -14.36 9.85
CA VAL A 156 -2.98 -13.58 10.52
C VAL A 156 -3.50 -12.25 11.06
N PHE A 157 -4.55 -11.70 10.47
CA PHE A 157 -5.19 -10.46 10.91
C PHE A 157 -6.14 -10.63 12.10
N ALA A 158 -6.49 -11.87 12.50
CA ALA A 158 -7.45 -12.13 13.58
C ALA A 158 -7.10 -11.49 14.94
N PRO A 159 -5.82 -11.35 15.33
CA PRO A 159 -5.45 -10.67 16.58
C PRO A 159 -5.65 -9.15 16.56
N LEU A 160 -5.81 -8.54 15.39
CA LEU A 160 -6.00 -7.09 15.26
C LEU A 160 -7.47 -6.71 15.48
N ARG A 161 -7.70 -5.53 16.07
CA ARG A 161 -9.03 -4.94 16.09
C ARG A 161 -9.28 -4.26 14.75
N LEU A 162 -10.07 -4.90 13.87
CA LEU A 162 -10.30 -4.41 12.52
C LEU A 162 -11.50 -3.43 12.47
N ALA A 163 -11.33 -2.30 11.78
CA ALA A 163 -12.41 -1.40 11.39
C ALA A 163 -13.21 -2.01 10.23
N SER A 164 -14.37 -1.43 9.95
CA SER A 164 -15.19 -1.75 8.78
C SER A 164 -15.23 -0.56 7.82
N PRO A 165 -14.73 -0.68 6.59
CA PRO A 165 -13.88 -1.79 6.11
C PRO A 165 -12.44 -1.68 6.59
N PHE A 166 -11.77 -2.82 6.65
CA PHE A 166 -10.32 -2.91 6.75
C PHE A 166 -9.72 -3.13 5.37
N ARG A 167 -8.84 -2.23 4.93
CA ARG A 167 -8.21 -2.26 3.60
C ARG A 167 -6.85 -2.94 3.67
N VAL A 168 -6.58 -3.83 2.72
CA VAL A 168 -5.26 -4.46 2.55
C VAL A 168 -4.75 -4.21 1.14
N GLY A 169 -3.52 -3.76 0.99
CA GLY A 169 -2.96 -3.43 -0.32
C GLY A 169 -1.47 -3.14 -0.35
N TYR A 170 -1.03 -2.44 -1.39
CA TYR A 170 0.34 -1.95 -1.50
C TYR A 170 0.44 -0.68 -2.36
N GLN A 171 1.56 0.02 -2.28
CA GLN A 171 1.99 1.02 -3.26
C GLN A 171 3.43 0.74 -3.68
N PHE A 172 3.78 1.09 -4.91
CA PHE A 172 5.18 1.26 -5.29
C PHE A 172 5.63 2.66 -4.89
N HIS A 173 6.80 2.76 -4.27
CA HIS A 173 7.31 3.99 -3.68
C HIS A 173 7.31 5.18 -4.66
N ASP A 174 7.65 4.92 -5.93
CA ASP A 174 7.81 5.95 -6.96
C ASP A 174 6.51 6.30 -7.72
N ASP A 175 5.48 5.45 -7.64
CA ASP A 175 4.26 5.61 -8.45
C ASP A 175 3.17 6.42 -7.73
N GLY A 176 3.24 6.52 -6.39
CA GLY A 176 2.28 7.28 -5.56
C GLY A 176 0.83 6.79 -5.65
N HIS A 177 0.61 5.63 -6.27
CA HIS A 177 -0.69 5.03 -6.49
C HIS A 177 -0.87 3.81 -5.59
N PHE A 178 -1.73 3.96 -4.59
CA PHE A 178 -2.10 2.85 -3.72
C PHE A 178 -3.11 1.91 -4.40
N ILE A 179 -2.83 0.61 -4.33
CA ILE A 179 -3.63 -0.47 -4.88
C ILE A 179 -4.25 -1.25 -3.72
N VAL A 180 -5.58 -1.18 -3.60
CA VAL A 180 -6.35 -2.02 -2.67
C VAL A 180 -6.53 -3.40 -3.30
N LEU A 181 -6.02 -4.44 -2.63
CA LEU A 181 -6.17 -5.83 -3.07
C LEU A 181 -7.41 -6.48 -2.45
N ARG A 182 -7.66 -6.22 -1.16
CA ARG A 182 -8.76 -6.83 -0.41
C ARG A 182 -9.41 -5.84 0.55
N LEU A 183 -10.73 -5.98 0.68
CA LEU A 183 -11.53 -5.38 1.74
C LEU A 183 -11.97 -6.49 2.69
N LEU A 184 -11.60 -6.37 3.95
CA LEU A 184 -11.96 -7.30 5.02
C LEU A 184 -12.91 -6.62 6.00
N ASN A 185 -13.58 -7.43 6.82
CA ASN A 185 -14.48 -6.96 7.87
C ASN A 185 -15.57 -5.99 7.36
N TRP A 186 -16.02 -6.20 6.12
CA TRP A 186 -17.13 -5.47 5.52
C TRP A 186 -18.45 -6.19 5.87
N PRO A 187 -19.49 -5.49 6.38
CA PRO A 187 -20.77 -6.10 6.73
C PRO A 187 -21.35 -6.82 5.52
N ALA A 188 -21.76 -8.08 5.69
CA ALA A 188 -22.49 -8.76 4.63
C ALA A 188 -23.71 -7.91 4.22
N LEU A 189 -23.88 -7.71 2.92
CA LEU A 189 -25.04 -7.03 2.34
C LEU A 189 -26.33 -7.84 2.59
#